data_AF-A0A1F9HX83-F1
#
_entry.id   AF-A0A1F9HX83-F1
#
_cell.length_a   1.000
_cell.length_b   1.000
_cell.length_c   1.000
_cell.angle_alpha   90.00
_cell.angle_beta   90.00
_cell.angle_gamma   90.00
#
_symmetry.space_group_name_H-M   'P 1'
#
loop_
_entity.id
_entity.type
_entity.pdbx_description
1 polymer ?
#
loop_
_entity_poly.entity_id
_entity_poly.type
_entity_poly.pdbx_seq_one_letter_code
_entity_poly.pdbx_strand_id
1 'polypeptide(L)' 'MTKLTKQQISQQDFVDNQIFELIQKLLPSSKKIDWDIEIIGAIRDAISKQIVKKNFMSEMQFYPYLKI' A
#
# COMPACT_ATOMS: atom_id res chain seq x y z
N MET A 1 6.68 -6.74 -23.10
CA MET A 1 6.06 -6.02 -21.96
C MET A 1 6.74 -6.46 -20.69
N THR A 2 7.39 -5.54 -19.98
CA THR A 2 7.94 -5.77 -18.65
C THR A 2 6.79 -6.02 -17.68
N LYS A 3 6.90 -7.03 -16.80
CA LYS A 3 5.90 -7.37 -15.78
C LYS A 3 6.58 -7.51 -14.43
N LEU A 4 5.86 -7.18 -13.36
CA LEU A 4 6.33 -7.45 -12.01
C LEU A 4 6.48 -8.96 -11.78
N THR A 5 7.45 -9.34 -10.96
CA THR A 5 7.59 -10.73 -10.52
C THR A 5 6.44 -11.10 -9.58
N LYS A 6 6.19 -12.41 -9.41
CA LYS A 6 5.19 -12.89 -8.43
C LYS A 6 5.46 -12.36 -7.02
N GLN A 7 6.74 -12.29 -6.63
CA GLN A 7 7.14 -11.76 -5.33
C GLN A 7 6.81 -10.27 -5.20
N GLN A 8 7.03 -9.49 -6.26
CA GLN A 8 6.69 -8.07 -6.27
C GLN A 8 5.18 -7.83 -6.20
N ILE A 9 4.39 -8.64 -6.90
CA ILE A 9 2.92 -8.59 -6.82
C ILE A 9 2.47 -8.95 -5.40
N SER A 10 3.00 -10.03 -4.82
CA SER A 10 2.69 -10.42 -3.44
C SER A 10 3.06 -9.33 -2.42
N GLN A 11 4.10 -8.53 -2.69
CA GLN A 11 4.47 -7.40 -1.85
C GLN A 11 3.46 -6.25 -1.98
N GLN A 12 2.97 -5.96 -3.19
CA GLN A 12 1.89 -4.98 -3.39
C GLN A 12 0.62 -5.41 -2.65
N ASP A 13 0.20 -6.68 -2.83
CA ASP A 13 -0.96 -7.25 -2.16
C ASP A 13 -0.81 -7.17 -0.63
N PHE A 14 0.38 -7.47 -0.10
CA PHE A 14 0.64 -7.35 1.33
C PHE A 14 0.42 -5.92 1.84
N VAL A 15 0.99 -4.92 1.17
CA VAL A 15 0.87 -3.51 1.58
C VAL A 15 -0.58 -3.05 1.52
N ASP A 16 -1.28 -3.32 0.43
CA ASP A 16 -2.67 -2.88 0.26
C ASP A 16 -3.59 -3.54 1.30
N ASN A 17 -3.38 -4.83 1.61
CA ASN A 17 -4.12 -5.53 2.67
C ASN A 17 -3.85 -4.94 4.06
N GLN A 18 -2.59 -4.62 4.38
CA GLN A 18 -2.25 -4.01 5.68
C GLN A 18 -2.85 -2.61 5.84
N ILE A 19 -2.92 -1.85 4.75
CA ILE A 19 -3.58 -0.54 4.73
C ILE A 19 -5.09 -0.69 4.91
N PHE A 20 -5.71 -1.65 4.21
CA PHE A 20 -7.13 -1.94 4.39
C PHE A 20 -7.45 -2.32 5.84
N GLU A 21 -6.66 -3.20 6.45
CA GLU A 21 -6.80 -3.56 7.86
C GLU A 21 -6.61 -2.36 8.80
N LEU A 22 -5.63 -1.50 8.51
CA LEU A 22 -5.39 -0.29 9.30
C LEU A 22 -6.62 0.63 9.27
N ILE A 23 -7.24 0.84 8.11
CA ILE A 23 -8.45 1.65 7.99
C ILE A 23 -9.58 1.06 8.84
N GLN A 24 -9.83 -0.25 8.73
CA GLN A 24 -10.87 -0.93 9.52
C GLN A 24 -10.62 -0.81 11.03
N LYS A 25 -9.36 -0.86 11.48
CA LYS A 25 -8.97 -0.72 12.90
C LYS A 25 -9.12 0.71 13.42
N LEU A 26 -8.98 1.72 12.57
CA LEU A 26 -9.06 3.14 12.97
C LEU A 26 -10.50 3.68 12.95
N LEU A 27 -11.40 3.05 12.20
CA LEU A 27 -12.81 3.43 12.18
C LEU A 27 -13.53 2.97 13.46
N PRO A 28 -14.60 3.68 13.86
CA PRO A 28 -15.48 3.20 14.92
C PRO A 28 -15.99 1.78 14.59
N SER A 29 -16.15 0.92 15.60
CA SER A 29 -16.58 -0.48 15.43
C SER A 29 -17.94 -0.65 14.74
N SER A 30 -18.76 0.41 14.74
CA SER A 30 -20.04 0.46 14.02
C SER A 30 -19.91 0.72 12.52
N LYS A 31 -18.70 1.03 12.03
CA LYS A 31 -18.41 1.25 10.63
C LYS A 31 -17.49 0.17 10.10
N LYS A 32 -17.84 -0.39 8.95
CA LYS A 32 -16.97 -1.20 8.13
C LYS A 32 -16.99 -0.62 6.73
N ILE A 33 -15.83 -0.62 6.09
CA ILE A 33 -15.73 -0.29 4.68
C ILE A 33 -15.47 -1.57 3.87
N ASP A 34 -15.99 -1.59 2.65
CA ASP A 34 -15.58 -2.59 1.67
C ASP A 34 -14.21 -2.22 1.10
N TRP A 35 -13.63 -3.13 0.33
CA TRP A 35 -12.36 -2.89 -0.35
C TRP A 35 -12.49 -1.71 -1.33
N ASP A 36 -11.81 -0.61 -1.01
CA ASP A 36 -11.79 0.61 -1.82
C ASP A 36 -10.35 0.91 -2.22
N ILE A 37 -10.02 0.63 -3.49
CA ILE A 37 -8.67 0.77 -4.03
C ILE A 37 -8.21 2.24 -4.11
N GLU A 38 -9.14 3.19 -4.23
CA GLU A 38 -8.81 4.62 -4.28
C GLU A 38 -8.39 5.11 -2.90
N ILE A 39 -9.14 4.73 -1.86
CA ILE A 39 -8.80 5.07 -0.46
C ILE A 39 -7.50 4.37 -0.04
N ILE A 40 -7.37 3.08 -0.34
CA ILE A 40 -6.15 2.30 -0.05
C ILE A 40 -4.95 2.94 -0.75
N GLY A 41 -5.08 3.29 -2.04
CA GLY A 41 -4.03 3.95 -2.81
C GLY A 41 -3.64 5.32 -2.23
N ALA A 42 -4.61 6.15 -1.85
CA ALA A 42 -4.33 7.46 -1.27
C ALA A 42 -3.57 7.35 0.06
N ILE A 43 -3.93 6.39 0.93
CA ILE A 43 -3.24 6.17 2.20
C ILE A 43 -1.85 5.55 1.96
N ARG A 44 -1.72 4.61 1.03
CA ARG A 44 -0.43 4.05 0.61
C ARG A 44 0.53 5.15 0.20
N ASP A 45 0.08 6.08 -0.62
CA ASP A 45 0.91 7.20 -1.09
C ASP A 45 1.30 8.14 0.07
N ALA A 46 0.39 8.39 1.01
CA ALA A 46 0.67 9.17 2.20
C ALA A 46 1.74 8.50 3.10
N ILE A 47 1.63 7.18 3.30
CA ILE A 47 2.61 6.39 4.07
C ILE A 47 3.96 6.37 3.34
N SER A 48 3.96 6.08 2.03
CA SER A 48 5.17 6.05 1.19
C SER A 48 5.95 7.36 1.30
N LYS A 49 5.25 8.50 1.20
CA LYS A 49 5.86 9.84 1.37
C LYS A 49 6.59 10.01 2.70
N GLN A 50 6.12 9.41 3.79
CA GLN A 50 6.77 9.51 5.10
C GLN A 50 7.96 8.55 5.24
N ILE A 51 7.86 7.34 4.68
CA ILE A 51 8.89 6.31 4.75
C ILE A 51 10.07 6.66 3.85
N VAL A 52 9.80 7.00 2.59
CA VAL A 52 10.80 7.29 1.56
C VAL A 52 11.54 8.58 1.88
N LYS A 53 10.82 9.64 2.25
CA LYS A 53 11.44 10.93 2.63
C LYS A 53 12.38 10.81 3.82
N LYS A 54 12.15 9.85 4.71
CA LYS A 54 12.99 9.58 5.88
C LYS A 54 14.07 8.51 5.63
N ASN A 55 14.22 8.03 4.39
CA ASN A 55 15.18 6.99 4.00
C ASN A 55 15.09 5.69 4.81
N PHE A 56 13.91 5.37 5.36
CA PHE A 56 13.73 4.09 6.07
C PHE A 56 13.68 2.89 5.10
N MET A 57 13.18 3.14 3.88
CA MET A 57 13.02 2.13 2.83
C MET A 57 12.83 2.84 1.48
N SER A 58 13.31 2.24 0.39
CA SER A 58 13.06 2.75 -0.96
C SER A 58 11.63 2.48 -1.43
N GLU A 59 11.14 3.25 -2.39
CA GLU A 59 9.81 3.01 -3.00
C GLU A 59 9.69 1.59 -3.56
N MET A 60 10.73 1.08 -4.23
CA MET A 60 10.73 -0.27 -4.80
C MET A 60 10.68 -1.38 -3.76
N GLN A 61 11.18 -1.12 -2.55
CA GLN A 61 11.08 -2.05 -1.42
C GLN A 61 9.70 -1.95 -0.74
N PHE A 62 9.14 -0.74 -0.65
CA PHE A 62 7.83 -0.52 -0.06
C PHE A 62 6.72 -1.05 -0.96
N TYR A 63 6.62 -0.52 -2.17
CA TYR A 63 5.59 -0.86 -3.16
C TYR A 63 6.22 -0.93 -4.56
N PRO A 64 6.67 -2.12 -5.00
CA PRO A 64 7.32 -2.30 -6.29
C PRO A 64 6.48 -1.76 -7.44
N TYR A 65 7.09 -1.14 -8.44
CA TYR A 65 6.40 -0.66 -9.64
C TYR A 65 7.23 -0.89 -10.89
N LEU A 66 6.58 -0.87 -12.06
CA LEU A 66 7.27 -0.83 -13.34
C LEU A 66 7.64 0.63 -13.61
N LYS A 67 8.93 0.93 -13.73
CA LYS A 67 9.37 2.19 -14.33
C LYS A 67 8.94 2.17 -15.80
N ILE A 68 8.03 3.07 -16.16
CA ILE A 68 7.64 3.34 -17.54
C ILE A 68 8.53 4.46 -18.05
#